data_AF-A0A1U7NVE5-F1
#
_entry.id   AF-A0A1U7NVE5-F1
#
_cell.length_a   1.000
_cell.length_b   1.000
_cell.length_c   1.000
_cell.angle_alpha   90.00
_cell.angle_beta   90.00
_cell.angle_gamma   90.00
#
_symmetry.space_group_name_H-M   'P 1'
#
loop_
_entity.id
_entity.type
_entity.pdbx_description
1 polymer ?
#
loop_
_entity_poly.entity_id
_entity_poly.type
_entity_poly.pdbx_seq_one_letter_code
_entity_poly.pdbx_strand_id
1 'polypeptide(L)'
;MISDVYGFIRSHGQYSVLLHELAHGYDDRQLKRQDPGILKAFKAARTQGRYGAEAASPAVVDVREYFAVLTEAYFASRPETPHNRIELKIVDPQGYAAVEHAWGLR
;
A
#
# COMPACT_ATOMS: atom_id res chain seq x y z
N MET A 1 -9.60 -2.08 -9.52
CA MET A 1 -10.14 -1.44 -8.30
C MET A 1 -11.46 -2.11 -7.97
N ILE A 2 -11.63 -2.56 -6.73
CA ILE A 2 -12.92 -3.04 -6.25
C ILE A 2 -13.83 -1.83 -6.10
N SER A 3 -14.85 -1.73 -6.95
CA SER A 3 -15.82 -0.63 -6.88
C SER A 3 -17.10 -0.99 -6.12
N ASP A 4 -17.32 -2.28 -5.85
CA ASP A 4 -18.53 -2.79 -5.22
C ASP A 4 -18.33 -4.15 -4.53
N VAL A 5 -19.34 -4.57 -3.77
CA VAL A 5 -19.33 -5.82 -2.99
C VAL A 5 -19.15 -7.06 -3.86
N TYR A 6 -19.68 -7.07 -5.09
CA TYR A 6 -19.53 -8.20 -5.99
C TYR A 6 -18.13 -8.24 -6.60
N GLY A 7 -17.50 -7.09 -6.83
CA GLY A 7 -16.10 -6.96 -7.20
C GLY A 7 -15.19 -7.56 -6.14
N PHE A 8 -15.45 -7.27 -4.87
CA PHE A 8 -14.73 -7.84 -3.73
C PHE A 8 -14.92 -9.36 -3.63
N ILE A 9 -16.15 -9.83 -3.77
CA ILE A 9 -16.43 -11.27 -3.73
C ILE A 9 -15.72 -11.97 -4.89
N ARG A 10 -15.79 -11.44 -6.11
CA ARG A 10 -15.16 -12.04 -7.30
C ARG A 10 -13.63 -11.99 -7.27
N SER A 11 -13.02 -11.08 -6.52
CA SER A 11 -11.57 -11.05 -6.34
C SER A 11 -11.08 -12.12 -5.34
N HIS A 12 -11.97 -12.98 -4.81
CA HIS A 12 -11.56 -14.09 -3.96
C HIS A 12 -10.46 -14.93 -4.66
N GLY A 13 -9.32 -15.13 -3.97
CA GLY A 13 -8.19 -15.87 -4.52
C GLY A 13 -7.39 -15.15 -5.61
N GLN A 14 -7.74 -13.92 -5.99
CA GLN A 14 -6.90 -13.07 -6.83
C GLN A 14 -6.04 -12.16 -5.95
N TYR A 15 -4.74 -12.42 -5.97
CA TYR A 15 -3.73 -11.61 -5.26
C TYR A 15 -4.08 -11.42 -3.77
N SER A 16 -3.58 -10.34 -3.18
CA SER A 16 -3.72 -10.05 -1.76
C SER A 16 -4.83 -9.03 -1.51
N VAL A 17 -5.91 -9.11 -2.30
CA VAL A 17 -7.00 -8.12 -2.27
C VAL A 17 -7.72 -8.06 -0.93
N LEU A 18 -7.92 -9.20 -0.25
CA LEU A 18 -8.46 -9.18 1.11
C LEU A 18 -7.54 -8.41 2.07
N LEU A 19 -6.22 -8.55 1.91
CA LEU A 19 -5.24 -7.84 2.72
C LEU A 19 -5.20 -6.34 2.38
N HIS A 20 -5.38 -5.97 1.10
CA HIS A 20 -5.52 -4.58 0.67
C HIS A 20 -6.66 -3.88 1.39
N GLU A 21 -7.86 -4.46 1.32
CA GLU A 21 -9.06 -3.87 1.92
C GLU A 21 -8.98 -3.88 3.45
N LEU A 22 -8.36 -4.91 4.04
CA LEU A 22 -8.05 -4.93 5.46
C LEU A 22 -7.11 -3.79 5.85
N ALA A 23 -6.10 -3.47 5.02
CA ALA A 23 -5.18 -2.37 5.28
C ALA A 23 -5.91 -1.02 5.28
N HIS A 24 -6.88 -0.80 4.38
CA HIS A 24 -7.75 0.38 4.44
C HIS A 24 -8.57 0.45 5.74
N GLY A 25 -9.17 -0.67 6.14
CA GLY A 25 -9.92 -0.75 7.40
C GLY A 25 -9.03 -0.47 8.62
N TYR A 26 -7.80 -1.00 8.61
CA TYR A 26 -6.82 -0.79 9.66
C TYR A 26 -6.35 0.67 9.73
N ASP A 27 -6.01 1.29 8.59
CA ASP A 27 -5.62 2.70 8.52
C ASP A 27 -6.72 3.62 9.07
N ASP A 28 -7.97 3.38 8.67
CA ASP A 28 -9.11 4.13 9.17
C ASP A 28 -9.30 3.96 10.70
N ARG A 29 -9.16 2.74 11.19
CA ARG A 29 -9.55 2.40 12.56
C ARG A 29 -8.45 2.60 13.58
N GLN A 30 -7.24 2.19 13.27
CA GLN A 30 -6.11 2.21 14.19
C GLN A 30 -5.26 3.45 13.99
N LEU A 31 -4.95 3.81 12.74
CA LEU A 31 -4.07 4.93 12.40
C LEU A 31 -4.82 6.26 12.19
N LYS A 32 -6.15 6.21 12.17
CA LYS A 32 -7.05 7.36 11.94
C LYS A 32 -6.74 8.10 10.64
N ARG A 33 -6.13 7.44 9.65
CA ARG A 33 -5.66 8.02 8.38
C ARG A 33 -4.65 9.16 8.55
N GLN A 34 -3.95 9.20 9.68
CA GLN A 34 -3.08 10.32 10.06
C GLN A 34 -1.71 9.86 10.55
N ASP A 35 -1.31 8.62 10.29
CA ASP A 35 0.02 8.16 10.68
C ASP A 35 1.10 9.04 10.03
N PRO A 36 1.94 9.73 10.83
CA PRO A 36 2.91 10.67 10.31
C PRO A 36 4.03 9.98 9.53
N GLY A 37 4.34 8.71 9.83
CA GLY A 37 5.33 7.91 9.12
C GLY A 37 4.86 7.60 7.70
N ILE A 38 3.63 7.12 7.55
CA ILE A 38 3.00 6.85 6.25
C ILE A 38 2.88 8.15 5.43
N LEU A 39 2.36 9.23 6.02
CA LEU A 39 2.20 10.51 5.32
C LEU A 39 3.54 11.06 4.80
N LYS A 40 4.59 10.96 5.61
CA LYS A 40 5.94 11.39 5.25
C LYS A 40 6.51 10.54 4.12
N ALA A 41 6.39 9.21 4.22
CA ALA A 41 6.88 8.28 3.20
C ALA A 41 6.16 8.47 1.86
N PHE A 42 4.83 8.62 1.89
CA PHE A 42 4.01 8.91 0.71
C PHE A 42 4.46 10.19 0.00
N LYS A 43 4.64 11.29 0.76
CA LYS A 43 5.11 12.56 0.20
C LYS A 43 6.48 12.40 -0.45
N ALA A 44 7.41 11.70 0.20
CA ALA A 44 8.73 11.44 -0.35
C ALA A 44 8.66 10.60 -1.64
N ALA A 45 7.83 9.56 -1.66
CA ALA A 45 7.64 8.72 -2.85
C ALA A 45 7.09 9.50 -4.04
N ARG A 46 6.11 10.40 -3.82
CA ARG A 46 5.59 11.29 -4.87
C ARG A 46 6.63 12.27 -5.38
N THR A 47 7.36 12.93 -4.48
CA THR A 47 8.41 13.89 -4.88
C THR A 47 9.53 13.22 -5.69
N GLN A 48 9.83 11.95 -5.41
CA GLN A 48 10.89 11.21 -6.09
C GLN A 48 10.41 10.46 -7.34
N GLY A 49 9.11 10.50 -7.66
CA GLY A 49 8.56 9.82 -8.84
C GLY A 49 8.71 8.30 -8.83
N ARG A 50 8.78 7.67 -7.64
CA ARG A 50 9.15 6.25 -7.47
C ARG A 50 8.24 5.25 -8.17
N TYR A 51 6.99 5.63 -8.44
CA TYR A 51 5.98 4.75 -9.04
C TYR A 51 5.45 5.29 -10.38
N GLY A 52 6.23 6.15 -11.04
CA GLY A 52 5.85 6.77 -12.31
C GLY A 52 4.77 7.85 -12.16
N ALA A 53 4.02 8.09 -13.24
CA ALA A 53 2.92 9.05 -13.25
C ALA A 53 1.74 8.55 -12.40
N GLU A 54 0.96 9.47 -11.83
CA GLU A 54 -0.18 9.16 -10.93
C GLU A 54 -1.22 8.23 -11.55
N ALA A 55 -1.35 8.22 -12.88
CA ALA A 55 -2.25 7.31 -13.60
C ALA A 55 -1.69 5.88 -13.79
N ALA A 56 -0.41 5.65 -13.52
CA ALA A 56 0.28 4.39 -13.81
C ALA A 56 0.37 3.44 -12.61
N SER A 57 0.19 3.93 -11.38
CA SER A 57 0.20 3.08 -10.18
C SER A 57 -0.79 3.59 -9.13
N PRO A 58 -1.72 2.74 -8.64
CA PRO A 58 -2.60 3.09 -7.53
C PRO A 58 -1.86 3.63 -6.31
N ALA A 59 -0.63 3.16 -6.07
CA ALA A 59 0.20 3.57 -4.93
C ALA A 59 0.57 5.06 -4.89
N VAL A 60 0.42 5.81 -5.99
CA VAL A 60 0.73 7.26 -6.02
C VAL A 60 -0.51 8.14 -6.10
N VAL A 61 -1.70 7.55 -6.21
CA VAL A 61 -2.97 8.28 -6.33
C VAL A 61 -3.30 8.98 -5.02
N ASP A 62 -3.30 8.24 -3.91
CA ASP A 62 -3.50 8.81 -2.58
C ASP A 62 -2.76 8.01 -1.49
N VAL A 63 -2.70 8.57 -0.28
CA VAL A 63 -1.98 7.98 0.86
C VAL A 63 -2.59 6.66 1.35
N ARG A 64 -3.89 6.44 1.15
CA ARG A 64 -4.59 5.23 1.59
C ARG A 64 -4.21 4.06 0.67
N GLU A 65 -4.27 4.31 -0.63
CA GLU A 65 -3.85 3.36 -1.67
C GLU A 65 -2.35 3.07 -1.55
N TYR A 66 -1.55 4.10 -1.27
CA TYR A 66 -0.13 3.92 -0.94
C TYR A 66 0.04 2.91 0.19
N PHE A 67 -0.58 3.14 1.35
CA PHE A 67 -0.44 2.22 2.49
C PHE A 67 -0.94 0.80 2.18
N ALA A 68 -2.09 0.67 1.51
CA ALA A 68 -2.68 -0.64 1.20
C ALA A 68 -1.82 -1.44 0.22
N VAL A 69 -1.37 -0.81 -0.87
CA VAL A 69 -0.48 -1.44 -1.87
C VAL A 69 0.86 -1.84 -1.26
N LEU A 70 1.46 -0.98 -0.43
CA LEU A 70 2.73 -1.33 0.22
C LEU A 70 2.55 -2.43 1.26
N THR A 71 1.41 -2.48 1.95
CA THR A 71 1.06 -3.58 2.86
C THR A 71 0.94 -4.90 2.10
N GLU A 72 0.24 -4.91 0.96
CA GLU A 72 0.17 -6.09 0.09
C GLU A 72 1.56 -6.54 -0.34
N ALA A 73 2.38 -5.63 -0.86
CA ALA A 73 3.73 -5.94 -1.31
C ALA A 73 4.62 -6.44 -0.15
N TYR A 74 4.43 -5.93 1.07
CA TYR A 74 5.24 -6.30 2.22
C TYR A 74 4.94 -7.72 2.72
N PHE A 75 3.66 -8.08 2.86
CA PHE A 75 3.27 -9.38 3.44
C PHE A 75 3.01 -10.47 2.40
N ALA A 76 2.86 -10.10 1.14
CA ALA A 76 2.50 -11.02 0.07
C ALA A 76 3.10 -10.59 -1.27
N SER A 77 2.45 -10.97 -2.37
CA SER A 77 2.83 -10.57 -3.72
C SER A 77 1.65 -9.98 -4.47
N ARG A 78 1.94 -9.08 -5.41
CA ARG A 78 0.97 -8.38 -6.26
C ARG A 78 1.55 -8.17 -7.66
N PRO A 79 0.76 -8.04 -8.73
CA PRO A 79 1.28 -8.09 -10.09
C PRO A 79 2.06 -6.83 -10.52
N GLU A 80 1.78 -5.66 -9.92
CA GLU A 80 2.49 -4.41 -10.22
C GLU A 80 3.58 -4.07 -9.19
N THR A 81 4.54 -3.21 -9.58
CA THR A 81 5.58 -2.70 -8.68
C THR A 81 4.97 -1.85 -7.55
N PRO A 82 5.41 -2.04 -6.28
CA PRO A 82 6.34 -3.07 -5.84
C PRO A 82 5.63 -4.44 -5.79
N HIS A 83 6.25 -5.47 -6.42
CA HIS A 83 5.67 -6.81 -6.55
C HIS A 83 5.68 -7.57 -5.23
N ASN A 84 6.74 -7.40 -4.43
CA ASN A 84 6.96 -8.13 -3.18
C ASN A 84 7.83 -7.33 -2.21
N ARG A 85 8.07 -7.92 -1.03
CA ARG A 85 8.80 -7.29 0.09
C ARG A 85 10.23 -6.89 -0.25
N ILE A 86 10.91 -7.70 -1.08
CA ILE A 86 12.30 -7.46 -1.47
C ILE A 86 12.36 -6.26 -2.42
N GLU A 87 11.50 -6.25 -3.44
CA GLU A 87 11.43 -5.13 -4.38
C GLU A 87 11.01 -3.86 -3.65
N LEU A 88 9.99 -3.92 -2.79
CA LEU A 88 9.53 -2.79 -1.96
C LEU A 88 10.70 -2.12 -1.22
N LYS A 89 11.56 -2.92 -0.57
CA LYS A 89 12.70 -2.40 0.18
C LYS A 89 13.70 -1.65 -0.71
N ILE A 90 13.81 -2.04 -1.99
CA ILE A 90 14.72 -1.42 -2.96
C ILE A 90 14.08 -0.16 -3.54
N VAL A 91 12.85 -0.24 -4.03
CA VAL A 91 12.19 0.87 -4.74
C VAL A 91 11.73 1.97 -3.78
N ASP A 92 11.29 1.60 -2.57
CA ASP A 92 10.79 2.53 -1.57
C ASP A 92 11.15 2.09 -0.13
N PRO A 93 12.42 2.25 0.27
CA PRO A 93 12.86 1.89 1.62
C PRO A 93 12.16 2.70 2.73
N GLN A 94 11.66 3.90 2.42
CA GLN A 94 10.89 4.71 3.39
C GLN A 94 9.48 4.15 3.57
N GLY A 95 8.82 3.78 2.48
CA GLY A 95 7.53 3.10 2.50
C GLY A 95 7.61 1.75 3.20
N TYR A 96 8.66 0.98 2.92
CA TYR A 96 8.97 -0.26 3.65
C TYR A 96 9.00 -0.04 5.17
N ALA A 97 9.77 0.95 5.63
CA ALA A 97 9.89 1.25 7.06
C ALA A 97 8.57 1.77 7.65
N ALA A 98 7.81 2.56 6.89
CA ALA A 98 6.50 3.05 7.31
C ALA A 98 5.50 1.89 7.52
N VAL A 99 5.51 0.88 6.65
CA VAL A 99 4.70 -0.34 6.83
C VAL A 99 5.15 -1.12 8.07
N GLU A 100 6.46 -1.31 8.28
CA GLU A 100 6.95 -1.98 9.51
C GLU A 100 6.46 -1.28 10.77
N HIS A 101 6.53 0.04 10.79
CA HIS A 101 6.10 0.84 11.93
C HIS A 101 4.58 0.78 12.16
N ALA A 102 3.79 0.98 11.09
CA ALA A 102 2.33 0.99 11.15
C ALA A 102 1.73 -0.33 11.64
N TRP A 103 2.38 -1.45 11.31
CA TRP A 103 1.98 -2.79 11.75
C TRP A 103 2.68 -3.24 13.05
N GLY A 104 3.46 -2.38 13.70
CA GLY A 104 4.11 -2.66 14.99
C GLY A 104 5.21 -3.73 14.92
N LEU A 105 5.85 -3.89 13.76
CA LEU A 105 6.93 -4.86 13.56
C LEU A 105 8.30 -4.33 13.97
N ARG A 106 8.51 -3.00 13.89
CA ARG A 106 9.72 -2.29 14.29
C ARG A 106 9.44 -0.86 14.74
#